data_AF-A0A524I228-F1
#
_entry.id   AF-A0A524I228-F1
#
_cell.length_a   1.000
_cell.length_b   1.000
_cell.length_c   1.000
_cell.angle_alpha   90.00
_cell.angle_beta   90.00
_cell.angle_gamma   90.00
#
_symmetry.space_group_name_H-M   'P 1'
#
loop_
_entity.id
_entity.type
_entity.pdbx_description
1 polymer ?
#
loop_
_entity_poly.entity_id
_entity_poly.type
_entity_poly.pdbx_seq_one_letter_code
_entity_poly.pdbx_strand_id
1 'polypeptide(L)'
;MPPLSLRDILPVSTKVRTDAERLDPILIESLASPLSIERRRMETRVLKIAKEETEAMVTVLLRHYDTRNVKARKGIDGLLKTITKDREGQVAVLEGLSNPDQDVRKGVRMLMVEIWGERAAVFATNFEQTIFLTNLARSRDIFVNDIITLVELSKVTFLEGDIERAVEDSVLIVGLLKHRYRSVETMKNYLAEMLKITPELSKLGMMSGRIEESLLTAMKANKRRSFDYTDDLIDDRMREVETIDHLRALGSMVKEQITELPHMSLKDMSGVDVWAFTRLKELVRECSSFSVTGRKGEAIGLIHNFLNDEFSPYMLEQAQGRLSEKDPSIFFTIYTVGLTCLKLISEPLPKVAEELYLTYFRDMEESPSIKAVSWPTNVI
;
A
#
# COMPACT_ATOMS: atom_id res chain seq x y z
N MET A 1 31.04 34.53 29.94
CA MET A 1 30.40 33.30 29.42
C MET A 1 30.85 32.15 30.30
N PRO A 2 29.94 31.38 30.92
CA PRO A 2 30.33 30.22 31.70
C PRO A 2 30.79 29.09 30.75
N PRO A 3 31.68 28.18 31.19
CA PRO A 3 32.19 27.12 30.34
C PRO A 3 31.12 26.05 30.12
N LEU A 4 30.94 25.65 28.85
CA LEU A 4 30.09 24.53 28.45
C LEU A 4 30.58 23.24 29.12
N SER A 5 29.64 22.52 29.73
CA SER A 5 29.89 21.25 30.40
C SER A 5 30.13 20.16 29.36
N LEU A 6 31.12 19.30 29.58
CA LEU A 6 31.45 18.11 28.76
C LEU A 6 30.29 17.09 28.63
N ARG A 7 29.13 17.34 29.24
CA ARG A 7 27.89 16.57 29.03
C ARG A 7 27.19 16.88 27.71
N ASP A 8 27.50 17.98 27.05
CA ASP A 8 26.84 18.40 25.80
C ASP A 8 27.44 17.74 24.53
N ILE A 9 28.40 16.82 24.67
CA ILE A 9 29.17 16.23 23.55
C ILE A 9 28.87 14.74 23.32
N LEU A 10 27.95 14.11 24.08
CA LEU A 10 27.57 12.71 23.82
C LEU A 10 26.10 12.61 23.37
N PRO A 11 25.80 11.96 22.21
CA PRO A 11 24.44 11.67 21.82
C PRO A 11 23.97 10.46 22.62
N VAL A 12 23.62 10.66 23.89
CA VAL A 12 22.78 9.70 24.59
C VAL A 12 21.35 9.98 24.14
N SER A 13 21.00 9.45 22.97
CA SER A 13 19.61 9.26 22.59
C SER A 13 19.00 8.20 23.51
N THR A 14 18.66 8.57 24.73
CA THR A 14 17.67 7.83 25.53
C THR A 14 16.32 8.02 24.85
N LYS A 15 16.05 7.25 23.79
CA LYS A 15 14.66 7.02 23.36
C LYS A 15 13.94 6.50 24.61
N VAL A 16 12.89 7.21 25.03
CA VAL A 16 12.03 6.75 26.12
C VAL A 16 11.50 5.38 25.71
N ARG A 17 11.81 4.34 26.48
CA ARG A 17 11.31 2.98 26.19
C ARG A 17 9.79 3.01 26.16
N THR A 18 9.23 2.51 25.06
CA THR A 18 7.78 2.36 24.86
C THR A 18 7.21 1.40 25.89
N ASP A 19 5.90 1.45 26.12
CA ASP A 19 5.27 0.53 27.08
C ASP A 19 5.32 -0.92 26.57
N ALA A 20 5.32 -1.10 25.25
CA ALA A 20 5.61 -2.39 24.63
C ALA A 20 7.02 -2.94 24.98
N GLU A 21 8.07 -2.11 24.85
CA GLU A 21 9.45 -2.50 25.17
C GLU A 21 9.65 -2.84 26.66
N ARG A 22 8.82 -2.28 27.55
CA ARG A 22 8.83 -2.60 28.99
C ARG A 22 8.25 -4.00 29.28
N LEU A 23 7.37 -4.51 28.43
CA LEU A 23 6.81 -5.86 28.57
C LEU A 23 7.72 -6.97 28.07
N ASP A 24 8.57 -6.67 27.09
CA ASP A 24 9.47 -7.62 26.43
C ASP A 24 10.19 -8.60 27.40
N PRO A 25 10.88 -8.15 28.47
CA PRO A 25 11.64 -9.07 29.33
C PRO A 25 10.79 -10.06 30.13
N ILE A 26 9.53 -9.72 30.44
CA ILE A 26 8.64 -10.53 31.28
C ILE A 26 7.59 -11.32 30.49
N LEU A 27 7.50 -11.08 29.18
CA LEU A 27 6.45 -11.59 28.31
C LEU A 27 6.44 -13.13 28.28
N ILE A 28 7.59 -13.74 27.95
CA ILE A 28 7.69 -15.20 27.83
C ILE A 28 7.39 -15.87 29.16
N GLU A 29 7.96 -15.39 30.26
CA GLU A 29 7.76 -15.98 31.59
C GLU A 29 6.28 -15.94 32.00
N SER A 30 5.63 -14.79 31.81
CA SER A 30 4.24 -14.60 32.17
C SER A 30 3.28 -15.44 31.31
N LEU A 31 3.54 -15.55 30.00
CA LEU A 31 2.75 -16.40 29.10
C LEU A 31 3.04 -17.90 29.26
N ALA A 32 4.23 -18.25 29.75
CA ALA A 32 4.61 -19.61 30.08
C ALA A 32 4.05 -20.09 31.43
N SER A 33 3.56 -19.18 32.27
CA SER A 33 3.14 -19.48 33.64
C SER A 33 2.14 -20.64 33.71
N PRO A 34 2.30 -21.58 34.67
CA PRO A 34 1.33 -22.63 34.91
C PRO A 34 -0.02 -22.06 35.39
N LEU A 35 -0.02 -20.87 36.00
CA LEU A 35 -1.22 -20.21 36.51
C LEU A 35 -1.98 -19.54 35.36
N SER A 36 -3.23 -19.98 35.14
CA SER A 36 -4.09 -19.41 34.07
C SER A 36 -4.41 -17.93 34.28
N ILE A 37 -4.47 -17.47 35.53
CA ILE A 37 -4.76 -16.07 35.89
C ILE A 37 -3.62 -15.15 35.44
N GLU A 38 -2.36 -15.55 35.63
CA GLU A 38 -1.20 -14.74 35.24
C GLU A 38 -1.12 -14.59 33.72
N ARG A 39 -1.36 -15.69 32.99
CA ARG A 39 -1.43 -15.68 31.53
C ARG A 39 -2.51 -14.73 31.02
N ARG A 40 -3.74 -14.84 31.53
CA ARG A 40 -4.85 -13.95 31.15
C ARG A 40 -4.57 -12.48 31.47
N ARG A 41 -3.92 -12.20 32.60
CA ARG A 41 -3.51 -10.82 32.96
C ARG A 41 -2.49 -10.28 31.96
N MET A 42 -1.51 -11.09 31.56
CA MET A 42 -0.53 -10.69 30.56
C MET A 42 -1.18 -10.48 29.19
N GLU A 43 -2.02 -11.41 28.72
CA GLU A 43 -2.78 -11.30 27.47
C GLU A 43 -3.61 -10.01 27.43
N THR A 44 -4.35 -9.71 28.51
CA THR A 44 -5.15 -8.49 28.62
C THR A 44 -4.29 -7.22 28.56
N ARG A 45 -3.12 -7.25 29.20
CA ARG A 45 -2.18 -6.12 29.20
C ARG A 45 -1.57 -5.89 27.82
N VAL A 46 -1.18 -6.96 27.12
CA VAL A 46 -0.69 -6.91 25.75
C VAL A 46 -1.75 -6.30 24.84
N LEU A 47 -3.00 -6.78 24.89
CA LEU A 47 -4.09 -6.26 24.07
C LEU A 47 -4.42 -4.79 24.39
N LYS A 48 -4.28 -4.38 25.66
CA LYS A 48 -4.46 -2.97 26.04
C LYS A 48 -3.41 -2.08 25.38
N ILE A 49 -2.13 -2.45 25.49
CA ILE A 49 -1.03 -1.67 24.89
C ILE A 49 -1.11 -1.73 23.36
N ALA A 50 -1.49 -2.87 22.78
CA ALA A 50 -1.63 -2.99 21.33
C ALA A 50 -2.67 -2.04 20.72
N LYS A 51 -3.63 -1.52 21.51
CA LYS A 51 -4.58 -0.48 21.06
C LYS A 51 -3.97 0.92 20.99
N GLU A 52 -2.89 1.17 21.72
CA GLU A 52 -2.23 2.48 21.81
C GLU A 52 -0.92 2.48 21.00
N GLU A 53 -0.19 1.36 20.99
CA GLU A 53 1.12 1.16 20.37
C GLU A 53 1.15 -0.15 19.55
N THR A 54 0.31 -0.26 18.51
CA THR A 54 0.16 -1.52 17.74
C THR A 54 1.47 -2.00 17.14
N GLU A 55 2.21 -1.13 16.44
CA GLU A 55 3.47 -1.48 15.77
C GLU A 55 4.54 -1.99 16.74
N ALA A 56 4.71 -1.28 17.87
CA ALA A 56 5.71 -1.65 18.87
C ALA A 56 5.34 -2.98 19.55
N MET A 57 4.07 -3.20 19.86
CA MET A 57 3.62 -4.44 20.48
C MET A 57 3.73 -5.64 19.53
N VAL A 58 3.33 -5.48 18.27
CA VAL A 58 3.47 -6.50 17.23
C VAL A 58 4.96 -6.86 17.07
N THR A 59 5.86 -5.88 17.04
CA THR A 59 7.31 -6.11 16.98
C THR A 59 7.81 -6.97 18.15
N VAL A 60 7.39 -6.67 19.38
CA VAL A 60 7.77 -7.44 20.58
C VAL A 60 7.24 -8.88 20.50
N LEU A 61 5.99 -9.08 20.07
CA LEU A 61 5.41 -10.40 19.90
C LEU A 61 6.12 -11.22 18.81
N LEU A 62 6.44 -10.60 17.67
CA LEU A 62 7.13 -11.24 16.55
C LEU A 62 8.54 -11.69 16.90
N ARG A 63 9.28 -10.91 17.71
CA ARG A 63 10.61 -11.30 18.23
C ARG A 63 10.58 -12.66 18.92
N HIS A 64 9.47 -12.99 19.60
CA HIS A 64 9.32 -14.23 20.37
C HIS A 64 8.43 -15.27 19.68
N TYR A 65 8.07 -15.08 18.41
CA TYR A 65 7.14 -15.95 17.69
C TYR A 65 7.57 -17.42 17.68
N ASP A 66 8.86 -17.68 17.48
CA ASP A 66 9.44 -19.03 17.46
C ASP A 66 10.04 -19.45 18.82
N THR A 67 9.50 -18.94 19.93
CA THR A 67 9.98 -19.32 21.28
C THR A 67 9.83 -20.83 21.53
N ARG A 68 10.80 -21.46 22.20
CA ARG A 68 10.79 -22.91 22.50
C ARG A 68 9.69 -23.32 23.45
N ASN A 69 9.18 -22.40 24.28
CA ASN A 69 8.12 -22.69 25.23
C ASN A 69 6.77 -22.80 24.52
N VAL A 70 6.22 -24.01 24.44
CA VAL A 70 4.96 -24.30 23.71
C VAL A 70 3.78 -23.48 24.24
N LYS A 71 3.70 -23.23 25.56
CA LYS A 71 2.60 -22.44 26.15
C LYS A 71 2.72 -20.98 25.76
N ALA A 72 3.91 -20.40 25.91
CA ALA A 72 4.15 -19.02 25.52
C ALA A 72 3.93 -18.81 24.02
N ARG A 73 4.42 -19.74 23.18
CA ARG A 73 4.21 -19.73 21.73
C ARG A 73 2.73 -19.69 21.36
N LYS A 74 1.91 -20.56 21.97
CA LYS A 74 0.45 -20.55 21.75
C LYS A 74 -0.21 -19.24 22.20
N GLY A 75 0.26 -18.64 23.30
CA GLY A 75 -0.23 -17.34 23.76
C GLY A 75 0.12 -16.21 22.78
N ILE A 76 1.37 -16.17 22.32
CA ILE A 76 1.85 -15.19 21.33
C ILE A 76 1.08 -15.33 20.01
N ASP A 77 0.92 -16.54 19.50
CA ASP A 77 0.13 -16.83 18.30
C ASP A 77 -1.32 -16.34 18.44
N GLY A 78 -1.99 -16.66 19.55
CA GLY A 78 -3.35 -16.19 19.82
C GLY A 78 -3.49 -14.67 19.91
N LEU A 79 -2.50 -13.99 20.50
CA LEU A 79 -2.45 -12.53 20.59
C LEU A 79 -2.24 -11.89 19.21
N LEU A 80 -1.27 -12.38 18.44
CA LEU A 80 -1.02 -11.89 17.07
C LEU A 80 -2.26 -12.10 16.19
N LYS A 81 -2.87 -13.28 16.20
CA LYS A 81 -4.14 -13.55 15.48
C LYS A 81 -5.29 -12.64 15.90
N THR A 82 -5.28 -12.13 17.14
CA THR A 82 -6.30 -11.19 17.60
C THR A 82 -6.01 -9.80 17.07
N ILE A 83 -4.76 -9.35 17.13
CA ILE A 83 -4.33 -8.01 16.68
C ILE A 83 -4.42 -7.90 15.16
N THR A 84 -4.08 -8.95 14.40
CA THR A 84 -4.07 -8.95 12.93
C THR A 84 -5.46 -9.15 12.31
N LYS A 85 -6.53 -9.20 13.12
CA LYS A 85 -7.90 -9.05 12.61
C LYS A 85 -8.15 -7.66 12.07
N ASP A 86 -7.51 -6.67 12.66
CA ASP A 86 -7.62 -5.28 12.26
C ASP A 86 -6.52 -4.95 11.23
N ARG A 87 -6.84 -4.04 10.31
CA ARG A 87 -5.92 -3.60 9.24
C ARG A 87 -4.63 -3.00 9.81
N GLU A 88 -4.72 -2.27 10.91
CA GLU A 88 -3.55 -1.69 11.60
C GLU A 88 -2.57 -2.76 12.11
N GLY A 89 -3.09 -3.86 12.65
CA GLY A 89 -2.28 -5.01 13.05
C GLY A 89 -1.60 -5.70 11.87
N GLN A 90 -2.29 -5.80 10.73
CA GLN A 90 -1.72 -6.35 9.49
C GLN A 90 -0.60 -5.46 8.92
N VAL A 91 -0.81 -4.14 8.91
CA VAL A 91 0.22 -3.15 8.53
C VAL A 91 1.45 -3.30 9.42
N ALA A 92 1.26 -3.37 10.74
CA ALA A 92 2.35 -3.54 11.70
C ALA A 92 3.18 -4.81 11.45
N VAL A 93 2.55 -5.91 11.01
CA VAL A 93 3.27 -7.14 10.63
C VAL A 93 4.14 -6.91 9.38
N LEU A 94 3.60 -6.25 8.35
CA LEU A 94 4.36 -5.96 7.13
C LEU A 94 5.52 -5.00 7.38
N GLU A 95 5.37 -3.99 8.23
CA GLU A 95 6.47 -3.09 8.60
C GLU A 95 7.62 -3.84 9.26
N GLY A 96 7.31 -4.92 9.98
CA GLY A 96 8.28 -5.84 10.55
C GLY A 96 9.25 -6.48 9.53
N LEU A 97 8.92 -6.52 8.24
CA LEU A 97 9.82 -7.01 7.18
C LEU A 97 11.09 -6.16 7.06
N SER A 98 11.01 -4.87 7.40
CA SER A 98 12.13 -3.93 7.36
C SER A 98 12.90 -3.83 8.69
N ASN A 99 12.44 -4.55 9.72
CA ASN A 99 13.01 -4.45 11.06
C ASN A 99 14.48 -4.90 11.07
N PRO A 100 15.40 -4.21 11.78
CA PRO A 100 16.80 -4.62 11.88
C PRO A 100 17.01 -5.97 12.60
N ASP A 101 16.11 -6.33 13.51
CA ASP A 101 16.15 -7.58 14.27
C ASP A 101 15.78 -8.79 13.39
N GLN A 102 16.68 -9.77 13.32
CA GLN A 102 16.48 -10.98 12.50
C GLN A 102 15.36 -11.87 13.06
N ASP A 103 15.18 -11.91 14.37
CA ASP A 103 14.14 -12.73 15.00
C ASP A 103 12.75 -12.16 14.70
N VAL A 104 12.62 -10.82 14.66
CA VAL A 104 11.40 -10.14 14.20
C VAL A 104 11.11 -10.50 12.74
N ARG A 105 12.06 -10.32 11.82
CA ARG A 105 11.85 -10.67 10.39
C ARG A 105 11.49 -12.14 10.19
N LYS A 106 12.11 -13.04 10.96
CA LYS A 106 11.77 -14.47 10.94
C LYS A 106 10.34 -14.71 11.43
N GLY A 107 9.94 -14.07 12.53
CA GLY A 107 8.57 -14.11 13.05
C GLY A 107 7.56 -13.62 12.02
N VAL A 108 7.86 -12.51 11.33
CA VAL A 108 7.01 -11.95 10.26
C VAL A 108 6.80 -12.96 9.15
N ARG A 109 7.87 -13.56 8.61
CA ARG A 109 7.75 -14.55 7.53
C ARG A 109 6.87 -15.75 7.92
N MET A 110 7.03 -16.24 9.15
CA MET A 110 6.22 -17.35 9.65
C MET A 110 4.74 -16.97 9.80
N LEU A 111 4.48 -15.82 10.43
CA LEU A 111 3.12 -15.31 10.61
C LEU A 111 2.45 -14.97 9.27
N MET A 112 3.20 -14.43 8.31
CA MET A 112 2.68 -14.09 7.00
C MET A 112 2.14 -15.30 6.24
N VAL A 113 2.85 -16.43 6.30
CA VAL A 113 2.39 -17.69 5.71
C VAL A 113 1.12 -18.19 6.38
N GLU A 114 0.99 -17.97 7.70
CA GLU A 114 -0.18 -18.40 8.45
C GLU A 114 -1.42 -17.54 8.17
N ILE A 115 -1.26 -16.23 8.01
CA ILE A 115 -2.38 -15.30 7.75
C ILE A 115 -2.76 -15.29 6.26
N TRP A 116 -1.77 -15.19 5.37
CA TRP A 116 -1.97 -14.94 3.94
C TRP A 116 -1.60 -16.12 3.03
N GLY A 117 -1.13 -17.23 3.60
CA GLY A 117 -0.79 -18.45 2.85
C GLY A 117 0.64 -18.45 2.30
N GLU A 118 1.03 -19.58 1.68
CA GLU A 118 2.42 -19.87 1.29
C GLU A 118 3.04 -18.82 0.37
N ARG A 119 2.25 -18.19 -0.51
CA ARG A 119 2.75 -17.18 -1.44
C ARG A 119 3.24 -15.91 -0.77
N ALA A 120 2.78 -15.62 0.44
CA ALA A 120 3.27 -14.50 1.24
C ALA A 120 4.77 -14.63 1.56
N ALA A 121 5.31 -15.86 1.63
CA ALA A 121 6.75 -16.08 1.81
C ALA A 121 7.58 -15.58 0.63
N VAL A 122 7.05 -15.68 -0.59
CA VAL A 122 7.71 -15.19 -1.81
C VAL A 122 7.80 -13.67 -1.77
N PHE A 123 6.69 -13.01 -1.42
CA PHE A 123 6.65 -11.56 -1.23
C PHE A 123 7.70 -11.10 -0.20
N ALA A 124 7.71 -11.72 0.98
CA ALA A 124 8.67 -11.38 2.04
C ALA A 124 10.13 -11.55 1.59
N THR A 125 10.43 -12.62 0.85
CA THR A 125 11.77 -12.88 0.31
C THR A 125 12.19 -11.80 -0.70
N ASN A 126 11.30 -11.44 -1.63
CA ASN A 126 11.56 -10.39 -2.61
C ASN A 126 11.69 -9.01 -1.95
N PHE A 127 10.92 -8.76 -0.89
CA PHE A 127 10.99 -7.53 -0.11
C PHE A 127 12.34 -7.37 0.60
N GLU A 128 12.85 -8.42 1.26
CA GLU A 128 14.18 -8.42 1.86
C GLU A 128 15.28 -8.19 0.81
N GLN A 129 15.17 -8.86 -0.34
CA GLN A 129 16.08 -8.63 -1.47
C GLN A 129 16.02 -7.18 -1.97
N THR A 130 14.82 -6.60 -2.01
CA THR A 130 14.59 -5.22 -2.42
C THR A 130 15.24 -4.24 -1.44
N ILE A 131 15.07 -4.41 -0.13
CA ILE A 131 15.75 -3.57 0.88
C ILE A 131 17.27 -3.64 0.70
N PHE A 132 17.81 -4.85 0.56
CA PHE A 132 19.25 -5.04 0.36
C PHE A 132 19.75 -4.30 -0.88
N LEU A 133 19.08 -4.48 -2.03
CA LEU A 133 19.44 -3.84 -3.29
C LEU A 133 19.27 -2.32 -3.24
N THR A 134 18.24 -1.81 -2.58
CA THR A 134 18.01 -0.37 -2.39
C THR A 134 19.12 0.24 -1.54
N ASN A 135 19.53 -0.41 -0.44
CA ASN A 135 20.64 0.07 0.39
C ASN A 135 21.96 0.05 -0.39
N LEU A 136 22.20 -1.00 -1.19
CA LEU A 136 23.37 -1.09 -2.06
C LEU A 136 23.35 0.01 -3.15
N ALA A 137 22.20 0.26 -3.78
CA ALA A 137 22.02 1.30 -4.79
C ALA A 137 22.26 2.70 -4.21
N ARG A 138 21.71 2.98 -3.02
CA ARG A 138 21.94 4.24 -2.28
C ARG A 138 23.41 4.44 -1.96
N SER A 139 24.13 3.39 -1.55
CA SER A 139 25.58 3.47 -1.29
C SER A 139 26.42 3.86 -2.52
N ARG A 140 25.84 3.73 -3.72
CA ARG A 140 26.47 4.03 -5.01
C ARG A 140 25.88 5.27 -5.70
N ASP A 141 25.12 6.09 -4.98
CA ASP A 141 24.40 7.27 -5.51
C ASP A 141 23.47 6.95 -6.69
N ILE A 142 22.87 5.76 -6.72
CA ILE A 142 21.89 5.40 -7.74
C ILE A 142 20.51 5.87 -7.25
N PHE A 143 19.81 6.65 -8.08
CA PHE A 143 18.44 7.06 -7.79
C PHE A 143 17.52 5.83 -7.68
N VAL A 144 16.74 5.73 -6.60
CA VAL A 144 15.81 4.59 -6.32
C VAL A 144 14.56 5.03 -5.56
N ASN A 145 14.25 6.33 -5.52
CA ASN A 145 13.12 6.83 -4.72
C ASN A 145 11.77 6.42 -5.30
N ASP A 146 11.63 6.46 -6.62
CA ASP A 146 10.52 5.89 -7.38
C ASP A 146 10.29 4.41 -7.06
N ILE A 147 11.36 3.61 -6.99
CA ILE A 147 11.27 2.19 -6.63
C ILE A 147 10.77 2.02 -5.20
N ILE A 148 11.16 2.90 -4.27
CA ILE A 148 10.64 2.87 -2.90
C ILE A 148 9.15 3.17 -2.89
N THR A 149 8.68 4.13 -3.68
CA THR A 149 7.24 4.38 -3.87
C THR A 149 6.52 3.12 -4.36
N LEU A 150 7.07 2.43 -5.37
CA LEU A 150 6.50 1.16 -5.85
C LEU A 150 6.47 0.06 -4.78
N VAL A 151 7.48 0.00 -3.91
CA VAL A 151 7.51 -0.94 -2.78
C VAL A 151 6.36 -0.67 -1.82
N GLU A 152 6.13 0.59 -1.46
CA GLU A 152 5.02 0.95 -0.58
C GLU A 152 3.66 0.67 -1.24
N LEU A 153 3.49 0.98 -2.53
CA LEU A 153 2.28 0.63 -3.28
C LEU A 153 2.05 -0.89 -3.34
N SER A 154 3.12 -1.68 -3.50
CA SER A 154 3.04 -3.13 -3.48
C SER A 154 2.60 -3.69 -2.12
N LYS A 155 3.02 -3.07 -1.01
CA LYS A 155 2.48 -3.42 0.33
C LYS A 155 1.00 -3.10 0.43
N VAL A 156 0.54 -1.97 -0.12
CA VAL A 156 -0.89 -1.63 -0.14
C VAL A 156 -1.68 -2.70 -0.89
N THR A 157 -1.27 -3.06 -2.12
CA THR A 157 -1.90 -4.15 -2.89
C THR A 157 -1.93 -5.48 -2.12
N PHE A 158 -0.87 -5.78 -1.37
CA PHE A 158 -0.82 -6.96 -0.50
C PHE A 158 -1.90 -6.93 0.59
N LEU A 159 -2.04 -5.79 1.27
CA LEU A 159 -3.03 -5.58 2.34
C LEU A 159 -4.47 -5.57 1.84
N GLU A 160 -4.70 -5.10 0.61
CA GLU A 160 -6.00 -5.19 -0.07
C GLU A 160 -6.37 -6.64 -0.48
N GLY A 161 -5.48 -7.61 -0.17
CA GLY A 161 -5.74 -9.05 -0.31
C GLY A 161 -5.34 -9.62 -1.67
N ASP A 162 -4.86 -8.80 -2.62
CA ASP A 162 -4.34 -9.27 -3.90
C ASP A 162 -2.85 -9.67 -3.79
N ILE A 163 -2.62 -10.75 -3.05
CA ILE A 163 -1.28 -11.31 -2.78
C ILE A 163 -0.58 -11.75 -4.08
N GLU A 164 -1.34 -12.24 -5.05
CA GLU A 164 -0.84 -12.58 -6.38
C GLU A 164 -0.24 -11.35 -7.05
N ARG A 165 -1.08 -10.31 -7.11
CA ARG A 165 -0.76 -8.92 -7.44
C ARG A 165 0.59 -8.48 -6.89
N ALA A 166 0.63 -8.44 -5.57
CA ALA A 166 1.77 -7.95 -4.81
C ALA A 166 3.04 -8.78 -5.02
N VAL A 167 2.91 -10.11 -5.16
CA VAL A 167 4.07 -10.98 -5.46
C VAL A 167 4.64 -10.66 -6.84
N GLU A 168 3.81 -10.51 -7.86
CA GLU A 168 4.26 -10.11 -9.21
C GLU A 168 4.96 -8.75 -9.19
N ASP A 169 4.37 -7.77 -8.50
CA ASP A 169 4.96 -6.45 -8.32
C ASP A 169 6.31 -6.53 -7.59
N SER A 170 6.42 -7.35 -6.55
CA SER A 170 7.68 -7.54 -5.81
C SER A 170 8.80 -8.14 -6.67
N VAL A 171 8.46 -9.05 -7.59
CA VAL A 171 9.42 -9.63 -8.55
C VAL A 171 9.86 -8.56 -9.56
N LEU A 172 8.92 -7.78 -10.08
CA LEU A 172 9.18 -6.68 -11.01
C LEU A 172 10.11 -5.64 -10.37
N ILE A 173 9.82 -5.22 -9.14
CA ILE A 173 10.63 -4.26 -8.38
C ILE A 173 12.09 -4.74 -8.23
N VAL A 174 12.29 -6.01 -7.87
CA VAL A 174 13.64 -6.60 -7.80
C VAL A 174 14.32 -6.59 -9.18
N GLY A 175 13.56 -6.88 -10.24
CA GLY A 175 14.03 -6.81 -11.62
C GLY A 175 14.48 -5.40 -12.02
N LEU A 176 13.67 -4.38 -11.73
CA LEU A 176 13.96 -2.97 -12.00
C LEU A 176 15.22 -2.52 -11.28
N LEU A 177 15.38 -2.88 -9.99
CA LEU A 177 16.60 -2.59 -9.22
C LEU A 177 17.84 -3.22 -9.84
N LYS A 178 17.78 -4.52 -10.18
CA LYS A 178 18.90 -5.23 -10.81
C LYS A 178 19.28 -4.60 -12.16
N HIS A 179 18.29 -4.29 -12.98
CA HIS A 179 18.51 -3.64 -14.27
C HIS A 179 19.14 -2.25 -14.10
N ARG A 180 18.60 -1.43 -13.20
CA ARG A 180 19.11 -0.09 -12.91
C ARG A 180 20.54 -0.13 -12.41
N TYR A 181 20.84 -1.02 -11.47
CA TYR A 181 22.20 -1.22 -10.96
C TYR A 181 23.18 -1.59 -12.08
N ARG A 182 22.84 -2.59 -12.91
CA ARG A 182 23.68 -3.03 -14.05
C ARG A 182 23.89 -1.93 -15.09
N SER A 183 22.83 -1.17 -15.39
CA SER A 183 22.87 -0.07 -16.37
C SER A 183 23.82 1.04 -15.91
N VAL A 184 23.70 1.48 -14.65
CA VAL A 184 24.57 2.52 -14.08
C VAL A 184 26.01 2.03 -13.97
N GLU A 185 26.24 0.79 -13.56
CA GLU A 185 27.59 0.22 -13.44
C GLU A 185 28.28 0.07 -14.80
N THR A 186 27.57 -0.44 -15.81
CA THR A 186 28.08 -0.54 -17.19
C THR A 186 28.47 0.84 -17.73
N MET A 187 27.61 1.84 -17.56
CA MET A 187 27.89 3.20 -18.04
C MET A 187 29.03 3.87 -17.25
N LYS A 188 29.14 3.63 -15.94
CA LYS A 188 30.27 4.10 -15.13
C LYS A 188 31.59 3.51 -15.62
N ASN A 189 31.61 2.22 -15.93
CA ASN A 189 32.80 1.55 -16.46
C ASN A 189 33.20 2.12 -17.83
N TYR A 190 32.24 2.28 -18.73
CA TYR A 190 32.47 2.88 -20.05
C TYR A 190 33.02 4.32 -19.96
N LEU A 191 32.41 5.17 -19.12
CA LEU A 191 32.89 6.54 -18.92
C LEU A 191 34.28 6.58 -18.28
N ALA A 192 34.57 5.68 -17.34
CA ALA A 192 35.89 5.57 -16.73
C ALA A 192 36.95 5.12 -17.74
N GLU A 193 36.64 4.19 -18.64
CA GLU A 193 37.53 3.79 -19.74
C GLU A 193 37.79 4.96 -20.70
N MET A 194 36.74 5.69 -21.10
CA MET A 194 36.89 6.88 -21.95
C MET A 194 37.76 7.95 -21.28
N LEU A 195 37.55 8.23 -20.00
CA LEU A 195 38.37 9.18 -19.24
C LEU A 195 39.85 8.75 -19.16
N LYS A 196 40.14 7.46 -19.05
CA LYS A 196 41.52 6.95 -19.07
C LYS A 196 42.22 7.18 -20.41
N ILE A 197 41.50 7.06 -21.52
CA ILE A 197 42.05 7.18 -22.88
C ILE A 197 42.11 8.65 -23.34
N THR A 198 41.32 9.54 -22.71
CA THR A 198 41.20 10.97 -23.08
C THR A 198 42.55 11.72 -23.12
N PRO A 199 43.48 11.57 -22.16
CA PRO A 199 44.78 12.24 -22.20
C PRO A 199 45.65 11.84 -23.40
N GLU A 200 45.59 10.56 -23.82
CA GLU A 200 46.34 10.06 -24.96
C GLU A 200 45.77 10.60 -26.27
N LEU A 201 44.44 10.62 -26.40
CA LEU A 201 43.77 11.19 -27.57
C LEU A 201 43.96 12.71 -27.66
N SER A 202 44.04 13.41 -26.53
CA SER A 202 44.34 14.84 -26.50
C SER A 202 45.79 15.12 -26.95
N LYS A 203 46.76 14.31 -26.51
CA LYS A 203 48.16 14.39 -26.98
C LYS A 203 48.30 14.11 -28.48
N LEU A 204 47.47 13.23 -29.04
CA LEU A 204 47.41 12.95 -30.48
C LEU A 204 46.68 14.01 -31.30
N GLY A 205 46.19 15.10 -30.67
CA GLY A 205 45.43 16.16 -31.34
C GLY A 205 44.03 15.75 -31.77
N MET A 206 43.55 14.58 -31.30
CA MET A 206 42.26 13.99 -31.71
C MET A 206 41.08 14.40 -30.82
N MET A 207 41.32 15.03 -29.66
CA MET A 207 40.28 15.42 -28.69
C MET A 207 40.53 16.82 -28.10
N SER A 208 39.45 17.61 -27.96
CA SER A 208 39.48 18.93 -27.28
C SER A 208 39.25 18.81 -25.77
N GLY A 209 39.87 19.69 -24.95
CA GLY A 209 39.74 19.68 -23.49
C GLY A 209 38.31 19.83 -22.93
N ARG A 210 37.32 20.21 -23.74
CA ARG A 210 35.90 20.29 -23.35
C ARG A 210 35.22 18.93 -23.18
N ILE A 211 35.82 17.86 -23.71
CA ILE A 211 35.22 16.51 -23.67
C ILE A 211 35.38 15.87 -22.30
N GLU A 212 36.48 16.11 -21.59
CA GLU A 212 36.66 15.63 -20.21
C GLU A 212 35.57 16.19 -19.29
N GLU A 213 35.29 17.49 -19.37
CA GLU A 213 34.20 18.13 -18.63
C GLU A 213 32.82 17.59 -19.05
N SER A 214 32.62 17.31 -20.34
CA SER A 214 31.40 16.70 -20.86
C SER A 214 31.21 15.27 -20.35
N LEU A 215 32.28 14.47 -20.27
CA LEU A 215 32.27 13.10 -19.72
C LEU A 215 32.01 13.11 -18.21
N LEU A 216 32.64 14.03 -17.46
CA LEU A 216 32.36 14.21 -16.04
C LEU A 216 30.91 14.66 -15.78
N THR A 217 30.37 15.53 -16.64
CA THR A 217 28.97 15.96 -16.60
C THR A 217 28.03 14.81 -16.90
N ALA A 218 28.30 14.02 -17.94
CA ALA A 218 27.54 12.80 -18.26
C ALA A 218 27.59 11.78 -17.11
N MET A 219 28.75 11.63 -16.45
CA MET A 219 28.91 10.75 -15.30
C MET A 219 28.07 11.19 -14.10
N LYS A 220 27.94 12.50 -13.87
CA LYS A 220 27.04 13.08 -12.85
C LYS A 220 25.55 12.94 -13.25
N ALA A 221 25.21 13.19 -14.51
CA ALA A 221 23.84 13.07 -15.01
C ALA A 221 23.33 11.63 -14.95
N ASN A 222 24.19 10.65 -15.25
CA ASN A 222 23.84 9.22 -15.19
C ASN A 222 23.44 8.76 -13.78
N LYS A 223 23.96 9.39 -12.71
CA LYS A 223 23.53 9.10 -11.32
C LYS A 223 22.08 9.48 -11.04
N ARG A 224 21.54 10.45 -11.78
CA ARG A 224 20.19 11.01 -11.64
C ARG A 224 19.27 10.67 -12.80
N ARG A 225 19.62 9.64 -13.58
CA ARG A 225 18.81 9.22 -14.71
C ARG A 225 17.40 8.86 -14.22
N SER A 226 16.37 9.53 -14.77
CA SER A 226 14.96 9.12 -14.59
C SER A 226 14.69 7.86 -15.40
N PHE A 227 13.70 7.10 -14.99
CA PHE A 227 13.29 5.87 -15.67
C PHE A 227 11.79 5.95 -15.91
N ASP A 228 11.42 6.54 -17.04
CA ASP A 228 10.02 6.88 -17.39
C ASP A 228 9.06 5.68 -17.23
N TYR A 229 9.50 4.46 -17.56
CA TYR A 229 8.71 3.23 -17.34
C TYR A 229 8.31 2.98 -15.87
N THR A 230 9.18 3.36 -14.93
CA THR A 230 8.89 3.22 -13.49
C THR A 230 7.86 4.24 -13.05
N ASP A 231 7.92 5.45 -13.59
CA ASP A 231 6.98 6.53 -13.32
C ASP A 231 5.59 6.18 -13.86
N ASP A 232 5.49 5.68 -15.10
CA ASP A 232 4.21 5.20 -15.67
C ASP A 232 3.54 4.12 -14.80
N LEU A 233 4.34 3.18 -14.28
CA LEU A 233 3.85 2.12 -13.39
C LEU A 233 3.38 2.66 -12.04
N ILE A 234 4.08 3.66 -11.49
CA ILE A 234 3.67 4.36 -10.27
C ILE A 234 2.33 5.03 -10.51
N ASP A 235 2.18 5.77 -11.61
CA ASP A 235 0.95 6.48 -11.95
C ASP A 235 -0.24 5.52 -12.10
N ASP A 236 -0.04 4.37 -12.73
CA ASP A 236 -1.06 3.32 -12.82
C ASP A 236 -1.46 2.78 -11.44
N ARG A 237 -0.49 2.53 -10.55
CA ARG A 237 -0.74 2.00 -9.20
C ARG A 237 -1.35 3.04 -8.26
N MET A 238 -0.96 4.30 -8.38
CA MET A 238 -1.54 5.42 -7.65
C MET A 238 -3.02 5.58 -8.01
N ARG A 239 -3.34 5.60 -9.31
CA ARG A 239 -4.73 5.65 -9.79
C ARG A 239 -5.58 4.50 -9.24
N GLU A 240 -5.01 3.30 -9.14
CA GLU A 240 -5.68 2.15 -8.51
C GLU A 240 -5.99 2.41 -7.04
N VAL A 241 -5.00 2.82 -6.24
CA VAL A 241 -5.17 3.10 -4.81
C VAL A 241 -6.19 4.21 -4.58
N GLU A 242 -6.09 5.32 -5.32
CA GLU A 242 -7.01 6.45 -5.21
C GLU A 242 -8.44 6.06 -5.62
N THR A 243 -8.61 5.18 -6.61
CA THR A 243 -9.93 4.64 -6.98
C THR A 243 -10.55 3.84 -5.84
N ILE A 244 -9.75 3.00 -5.17
CA ILE A 244 -10.18 2.21 -4.02
C ILE A 244 -10.59 3.15 -2.87
N ASP A 245 -9.80 4.19 -2.60
CA ASP A 245 -10.08 5.17 -1.55
C ASP A 245 -11.36 5.97 -1.83
N HIS A 246 -11.57 6.41 -3.07
CA HIS A 246 -12.82 7.05 -3.47
C HIS A 246 -14.03 6.13 -3.26
N LEU A 247 -13.93 4.86 -3.66
CA LEU A 247 -15.04 3.90 -3.47
C LEU A 247 -15.30 3.57 -2.01
N ARG A 248 -14.24 3.51 -1.18
CA ARG A 248 -14.36 3.35 0.26
C ARG A 248 -15.03 4.55 0.92
N ALA A 249 -14.68 5.76 0.49
CA ALA A 249 -15.34 6.99 0.95
C ALA A 249 -16.82 7.02 0.56
N LEU A 250 -17.16 6.68 -0.68
CA LEU A 250 -18.55 6.56 -1.14
C LEU A 250 -19.33 5.49 -0.34
N GLY A 251 -18.75 4.30 -0.18
CA GLY A 251 -19.35 3.22 0.60
C GLY A 251 -19.59 3.62 2.06
N SER A 252 -18.65 4.33 2.67
CA SER A 252 -18.79 4.83 4.05
C SER A 252 -19.95 5.83 4.16
N MET A 253 -20.04 6.79 3.23
CA MET A 253 -21.16 7.74 3.19
C MET A 253 -22.51 7.03 3.03
N VAL A 254 -22.57 6.03 2.14
CA VAL A 254 -23.78 5.21 1.95
C VAL A 254 -24.16 4.51 3.25
N LYS A 255 -23.22 3.81 3.89
CA LYS A 255 -23.47 3.05 5.13
C LYS A 255 -23.88 3.94 6.31
N GLU A 256 -23.34 5.15 6.40
CA GLU A 256 -23.62 6.08 7.50
C GLU A 256 -24.93 6.85 7.32
N GLN A 257 -25.26 7.24 6.09
CA GLN A 257 -26.37 8.16 5.80
C GLN A 257 -27.63 7.45 5.29
N ILE A 258 -27.51 6.26 4.69
CA ILE A 258 -28.59 5.57 3.99
C ILE A 258 -28.94 4.29 4.75
N THR A 259 -30.14 4.24 5.32
CA THR A 259 -30.63 3.09 6.10
C THR A 259 -31.54 2.15 5.30
N GLU A 260 -32.18 2.66 4.25
CA GLU A 260 -33.09 1.92 3.39
C GLU A 260 -32.65 2.07 1.95
N LEU A 261 -32.90 1.05 1.12
CA LEU A 261 -32.55 1.06 -0.29
C LEU A 261 -33.19 2.28 -0.98
N PRO A 262 -32.39 3.24 -1.48
CA PRO A 262 -32.95 4.43 -2.10
C PRO A 262 -33.53 4.04 -3.46
N HIS A 263 -34.79 4.38 -3.70
CA HIS A 263 -35.45 4.19 -4.99
C HIS A 263 -36.12 5.49 -5.42
N MET A 264 -35.75 5.97 -6.61
CA MET A 264 -36.30 7.21 -7.16
C MET A 264 -36.41 7.10 -8.69
N SER A 265 -37.49 7.67 -9.25
CA SER A 265 -37.60 7.86 -10.70
C SER A 265 -36.75 9.05 -11.14
N LEU A 266 -36.09 8.96 -12.30
CA LEU A 266 -35.34 10.07 -12.88
C LEU A 266 -36.14 11.37 -13.04
N LYS A 267 -37.47 11.28 -13.18
CA LYS A 267 -38.35 12.44 -13.31
C LYS A 267 -38.46 13.25 -12.01
N ASP A 268 -38.26 12.59 -10.89
CA ASP A 268 -38.37 13.16 -9.54
C ASP A 268 -37.00 13.57 -8.99
N MET A 269 -35.92 13.26 -9.71
CA MET A 269 -34.56 13.66 -9.37
C MET A 269 -34.31 15.14 -9.64
N SER A 270 -33.41 15.72 -8.84
CA SER A 270 -32.84 17.02 -9.15
C SER A 270 -32.11 16.98 -10.50
N GLY A 271 -32.30 18.01 -11.34
CA GLY A 271 -31.63 18.10 -12.64
C GLY A 271 -30.10 18.07 -12.55
N VAL A 272 -29.53 18.50 -11.42
CA VAL A 272 -28.09 18.45 -11.15
C VAL A 272 -27.60 17.00 -10.98
N ASP A 273 -28.45 16.14 -10.43
CA ASP A 273 -28.11 14.73 -10.15
C ASP A 273 -28.28 13.85 -11.38
N VAL A 274 -29.22 14.21 -12.28
CA VAL A 274 -29.43 13.52 -13.57
C VAL A 274 -28.16 13.52 -14.43
N TRP A 275 -27.32 14.56 -14.32
CA TRP A 275 -26.03 14.60 -14.99
C TRP A 275 -25.13 13.43 -14.56
N ALA A 276 -25.06 13.10 -13.26
CA ALA A 276 -24.25 12.01 -12.76
C ALA A 276 -24.66 10.66 -13.38
N PHE A 277 -25.97 10.43 -13.57
CA PHE A 277 -26.48 9.23 -14.22
C PHE A 277 -26.15 9.17 -15.72
N THR A 278 -26.21 10.32 -16.40
CA THR A 278 -25.84 10.42 -17.81
C THR A 278 -24.36 10.04 -17.99
N ARG A 279 -23.50 10.57 -17.13
CA ARG A 279 -22.07 10.26 -17.16
C ARG A 279 -21.76 8.83 -16.74
N LEU A 280 -22.46 8.31 -15.72
CA LEU A 280 -22.33 6.93 -15.28
C LEU A 280 -22.72 5.93 -16.38
N LYS A 281 -23.70 6.26 -17.22
CA LYS A 281 -24.08 5.44 -18.38
C LYS A 281 -22.96 5.38 -19.43
N GLU A 282 -22.27 6.50 -19.68
CA GLU A 282 -21.11 6.54 -20.58
C GLU A 282 -19.94 5.72 -20.00
N LEU A 283 -19.66 5.89 -18.70
CA LEU A 283 -18.66 5.12 -17.95
C LEU A 283 -18.89 3.61 -18.13
N VAL A 284 -20.11 3.15 -17.88
CA VAL A 284 -20.50 1.74 -18.00
C VAL A 284 -20.29 1.21 -19.41
N ARG A 285 -20.67 1.98 -20.44
CA ARG A 285 -20.49 1.58 -21.84
C ARG A 285 -19.01 1.42 -22.18
N GLU A 286 -18.17 2.35 -21.76
CA GLU A 286 -16.73 2.36 -22.06
C GLU A 286 -16.00 1.25 -21.29
N CYS A 287 -16.25 1.11 -19.98
CA CYS A 287 -15.70 0.02 -19.18
C CYS A 287 -16.15 -1.37 -19.67
N SER A 288 -17.40 -1.51 -20.13
CA SER A 288 -17.86 -2.78 -20.73
C SER A 288 -17.09 -3.14 -22.00
N SER A 289 -16.58 -2.16 -22.76
CA SER A 289 -15.72 -2.42 -23.92
C SER A 289 -14.32 -2.89 -23.52
N PHE A 290 -13.80 -2.41 -22.38
CA PHE A 290 -12.50 -2.82 -21.85
C PHE A 290 -12.54 -4.21 -21.20
N SER A 291 -13.65 -4.56 -20.56
CA SER A 291 -13.94 -5.91 -20.06
C SER A 291 -13.75 -6.96 -21.16
N VAL A 292 -14.39 -6.74 -22.32
CA VAL A 292 -14.32 -7.65 -23.47
C VAL A 292 -12.90 -7.77 -24.05
N THR A 293 -12.10 -6.71 -23.95
CA THR A 293 -10.73 -6.67 -24.51
C THR A 293 -9.63 -6.98 -23.50
N GLY A 294 -9.97 -7.24 -22.24
CA GLY A 294 -9.01 -7.54 -21.17
C GLY A 294 -8.17 -6.34 -20.72
N ARG A 295 -8.55 -5.10 -21.05
CA ARG A 295 -7.79 -3.86 -20.78
C ARG A 295 -8.10 -3.33 -19.37
N LYS A 296 -7.72 -4.10 -18.35
CA LYS A 296 -8.04 -3.85 -16.93
C LYS A 296 -7.54 -2.50 -16.41
N GLY A 297 -6.29 -2.12 -16.72
CA GLY A 297 -5.69 -0.85 -16.26
C GLY A 297 -6.43 0.38 -16.80
N GLU A 298 -6.93 0.29 -18.03
CA GLU A 298 -7.70 1.38 -18.64
C GLU A 298 -9.10 1.51 -18.05
N ALA A 299 -9.73 0.39 -17.68
CA ALA A 299 -10.98 0.42 -16.94
C ALA A 299 -10.79 1.12 -15.58
N ILE A 300 -9.71 0.80 -14.83
CA ILE A 300 -9.39 1.49 -13.58
C ILE A 300 -9.16 2.99 -13.84
N GLY A 301 -8.35 3.36 -14.84
CA GLY A 301 -8.08 4.76 -15.17
C GLY A 301 -9.34 5.55 -15.52
N LEU A 302 -10.28 4.94 -16.25
CA LEU A 302 -11.53 5.59 -16.63
C LEU A 302 -12.45 5.80 -15.42
N ILE A 303 -12.55 4.80 -14.54
CA ILE A 303 -13.30 4.92 -13.28
C ILE A 303 -12.64 5.96 -12.37
N HIS A 304 -11.32 5.97 -12.28
CA HIS A 304 -10.55 6.94 -11.53
C HIS A 304 -10.88 8.37 -11.97
N ASN A 305 -10.74 8.66 -13.26
CA ASN A 305 -11.01 10.00 -13.80
C ASN A 305 -12.44 10.43 -13.53
N PHE A 306 -13.42 9.53 -13.70
CA PHE A 306 -14.81 9.83 -13.37
C PHE A 306 -14.98 10.17 -11.87
N LEU A 307 -14.41 9.37 -10.96
CA LEU A 307 -14.56 9.61 -9.53
C LEU A 307 -13.80 10.86 -9.06
N ASN A 308 -12.58 11.06 -9.53
CA ASN A 308 -11.68 12.12 -9.09
C ASN A 308 -11.98 13.46 -9.77
N ASP A 309 -12.08 13.47 -11.10
CA ASP A 309 -12.13 14.71 -11.87
C ASP A 309 -13.56 15.20 -12.10
N GLU A 310 -14.55 14.31 -12.03
CA GLU A 310 -15.95 14.65 -12.32
C GLU A 310 -16.84 14.56 -11.07
N PHE A 311 -16.86 13.41 -10.39
CA PHE A 311 -17.78 13.17 -9.29
C PHE A 311 -17.36 13.83 -7.97
N SER A 312 -16.06 13.85 -7.65
CA SER A 312 -15.58 14.49 -6.42
C SER A 312 -15.84 16.00 -6.38
N PRO A 313 -15.58 16.79 -7.43
CA PRO A 313 -15.97 18.21 -7.48
C PRO A 313 -17.48 18.40 -7.35
N TYR A 314 -18.27 17.58 -8.05
CA TYR A 314 -19.73 17.58 -7.91
C TYR A 314 -20.18 17.34 -6.46
N MET A 315 -19.54 16.40 -5.76
CA MET A 315 -19.83 16.10 -4.37
C MET A 315 -19.50 17.27 -3.43
N LEU A 316 -18.36 17.93 -3.65
CA LEU A 316 -17.92 19.07 -2.85
C LEU A 316 -18.80 20.31 -3.08
N GLU A 317 -19.13 20.62 -4.33
CA GLU A 317 -19.78 21.87 -4.68
C GLU A 317 -21.32 21.81 -4.57
N GLN A 318 -21.93 20.68 -4.95
CA GLN A 318 -23.38 20.58 -5.15
C GLN A 318 -24.05 19.64 -4.15
N ALA A 319 -23.35 18.62 -3.65
CA ALA A 319 -23.96 17.58 -2.82
C ALA A 319 -23.87 17.83 -1.31
N GLN A 320 -22.81 18.47 -0.81
CA GLN A 320 -22.52 18.51 0.63
C GLN A 320 -23.63 19.15 1.50
N GLY A 321 -24.22 20.26 1.02
CA GLY A 321 -25.36 20.89 1.69
C GLY A 321 -26.61 19.98 1.69
N ARG A 322 -26.91 19.39 0.54
CA ARG A 322 -28.07 18.52 0.32
C ARG A 322 -27.97 17.18 1.07
N LEU A 323 -26.76 16.67 1.24
CA LEU A 323 -26.45 15.53 2.11
C LEU A 323 -26.85 15.81 3.56
N SER A 324 -26.53 17.01 4.06
CA SER A 324 -26.90 17.42 5.43
C SER A 324 -28.41 17.59 5.59
N GLU A 325 -29.09 18.01 4.53
CA GLU A 325 -30.55 18.13 4.45
C GLU A 325 -31.27 16.79 4.19
N LYS A 326 -30.52 15.70 4.02
CA LYS A 326 -31.02 14.35 3.72
C LYS A 326 -31.90 14.28 2.46
N ASP A 327 -31.49 14.99 1.41
CA ASP A 327 -32.19 14.96 0.13
C ASP A 327 -32.18 13.53 -0.48
N PRO A 328 -33.35 12.92 -0.76
CA PRO A 328 -33.41 11.57 -1.31
C PRO A 328 -32.76 11.42 -2.69
N SER A 329 -32.70 12.48 -3.49
CA SER A 329 -32.12 12.46 -4.83
C SER A 329 -30.60 12.27 -4.78
N ILE A 330 -29.92 12.92 -3.83
CA ILE A 330 -28.47 12.75 -3.66
C ILE A 330 -28.14 11.39 -3.06
N PHE A 331 -28.94 10.89 -2.12
CA PHE A 331 -28.78 9.54 -1.56
C PHE A 331 -28.89 8.46 -2.65
N PHE A 332 -29.89 8.59 -3.53
CA PHE A 332 -30.03 7.70 -4.67
C PHE A 332 -28.81 7.79 -5.61
N THR A 333 -28.28 9.00 -5.83
CA THR A 333 -27.11 9.22 -6.69
C THR A 333 -25.85 8.58 -6.14
N ILE A 334 -25.49 8.85 -4.88
CA ILE A 334 -24.27 8.31 -4.26
C ILE A 334 -24.32 6.79 -4.19
N TYR A 335 -25.47 6.24 -3.77
CA TYR A 335 -25.67 4.79 -3.75
C TYR A 335 -25.48 4.17 -5.14
N THR A 336 -26.14 4.72 -6.17
CA THR A 336 -26.08 4.17 -7.53
C THR A 336 -24.69 4.29 -8.13
N VAL A 337 -24.04 5.44 -7.96
CA VAL A 337 -22.66 5.68 -8.44
C VAL A 337 -21.68 4.73 -7.74
N GLY A 338 -21.73 4.66 -6.41
CA GLY A 338 -20.85 3.80 -5.62
C GLY A 338 -20.98 2.33 -6.00
N LEU A 339 -22.22 1.81 -6.03
CA LEU A 339 -22.47 0.41 -6.39
C LEU A 339 -22.09 0.11 -7.85
N THR A 340 -22.40 1.01 -8.79
CA THR A 340 -22.07 0.80 -10.21
C THR A 340 -20.57 0.79 -10.43
N CYS A 341 -19.84 1.76 -9.86
CA CYS A 341 -18.38 1.77 -9.94
C CYS A 341 -17.80 0.50 -9.31
N LEU A 342 -18.32 0.06 -8.16
CA LEU A 342 -17.89 -1.17 -7.51
C LEU A 342 -18.08 -2.43 -8.37
N LYS A 343 -19.22 -2.52 -9.09
CA LYS A 343 -19.44 -3.57 -10.09
C LYS A 343 -18.40 -3.51 -11.21
N LEU A 344 -18.11 -2.32 -11.73
CA LEU A 344 -17.11 -2.15 -12.79
C LEU A 344 -15.70 -2.52 -12.31
N ILE A 345 -15.33 -2.24 -11.05
CA ILE A 345 -14.01 -2.66 -10.51
C ILE A 345 -13.96 -4.17 -10.21
N SER A 346 -15.10 -4.86 -10.10
CA SER A 346 -15.12 -6.28 -9.69
C SER A 346 -14.38 -7.21 -10.65
N GLU A 347 -14.19 -6.81 -11.90
CA GLU A 347 -13.38 -7.55 -12.86
C GLU A 347 -11.86 -7.28 -12.73
N PRO A 348 -11.39 -6.01 -12.72
CA PRO A 348 -9.98 -5.74 -12.51
C PRO A 348 -9.50 -6.06 -11.08
N LEU A 349 -10.34 -5.83 -10.05
CA LEU A 349 -10.03 -5.91 -8.62
C LEU A 349 -11.09 -6.72 -7.84
N PRO A 350 -11.25 -8.02 -8.11
CA PRO A 350 -12.37 -8.82 -7.57
C PRO A 350 -12.39 -8.93 -6.04
N LYS A 351 -11.23 -9.00 -5.40
CA LYS A 351 -11.14 -9.13 -3.94
C LYS A 351 -11.52 -7.83 -3.24
N VAL A 352 -11.01 -6.71 -3.73
CA VAL A 352 -11.32 -5.38 -3.22
C VAL A 352 -12.80 -5.07 -3.42
N ALA A 353 -13.34 -5.36 -4.61
CA ALA A 353 -14.76 -5.16 -4.88
C ALA A 353 -15.66 -5.94 -3.93
N GLU A 354 -15.32 -7.21 -3.66
CA GLU A 354 -16.07 -8.05 -2.72
C GLU A 354 -15.97 -7.51 -1.29
N GLU A 355 -14.78 -7.13 -0.82
CA GLU A 355 -14.58 -6.58 0.52
C GLU A 355 -15.38 -5.28 0.74
N LEU A 356 -15.27 -4.33 -0.18
CA LEU A 356 -16.04 -3.08 -0.12
C LEU A 356 -17.54 -3.34 -0.23
N TYR A 357 -17.98 -4.28 -1.07
CA TYR A 357 -19.40 -4.63 -1.20
C TYR A 357 -19.96 -5.20 0.10
N LEU A 358 -19.29 -6.20 0.66
CA LEU A 358 -19.68 -6.85 1.90
C LEU A 358 -19.69 -5.85 3.08
N THR A 359 -18.81 -4.86 3.04
CA THR A 359 -18.66 -3.87 4.12
C THR A 359 -19.72 -2.77 4.05
N TYR A 360 -20.06 -2.27 2.86
CA TYR A 360 -20.83 -1.04 2.69
C TYR A 360 -22.19 -1.19 2.02
N PHE A 361 -22.37 -2.21 1.17
CA PHE A 361 -23.57 -2.33 0.31
C PHE A 361 -24.42 -3.56 0.63
N ARG A 362 -23.84 -4.62 1.17
CA ARG A 362 -24.51 -5.90 1.42
C ARG A 362 -25.80 -5.78 2.23
N ASP A 363 -25.85 -4.92 3.24
CA ASP A 363 -27.03 -4.83 4.10
C ASP A 363 -28.26 -4.23 3.36
N MET A 364 -28.04 -3.51 2.26
CA MET A 364 -29.10 -2.97 1.40
C MET A 364 -29.40 -3.85 0.17
N GLU A 365 -28.53 -4.82 -0.12
CA GLU A 365 -28.62 -5.68 -1.30
C GLU A 365 -28.96 -7.11 -0.91
N GLU A 366 -29.89 -7.74 -1.62
CA GLU A 366 -30.27 -9.13 -1.33
C GLU A 366 -29.17 -10.13 -1.73
N SER A 367 -28.22 -9.70 -2.56
CA SER A 367 -27.18 -10.56 -3.12
C SER A 367 -26.06 -10.82 -2.10
N PRO A 368 -25.62 -12.09 -1.92
CA PRO A 368 -24.60 -12.44 -0.93
C PRO A 368 -23.18 -12.02 -1.33
N SER A 369 -22.93 -11.65 -2.59
CA SER A 369 -21.63 -11.30 -3.15
C SER A 369 -21.80 -10.33 -4.33
N ILE A 370 -20.80 -9.46 -4.58
CA ILE A 370 -20.83 -8.53 -5.72
C ILE A 370 -20.94 -9.27 -7.06
N LYS A 371 -20.43 -10.51 -7.12
CA LYS A 371 -20.47 -11.37 -8.32
C LYS A 371 -21.87 -11.86 -8.67
N ALA A 372 -22.77 -11.91 -7.69
CA ALA A 372 -24.16 -12.28 -7.90
C ALA A 372 -25.02 -11.09 -8.35
N VAL A 373 -24.52 -9.87 -8.15
CA VAL A 373 -25.23 -8.68 -8.59
C VAL A 373 -25.10 -8.54 -10.11
N SER A 374 -26.21 -8.28 -10.79
CA SER A 374 -26.22 -8.12 -12.25
C SER A 374 -25.29 -6.99 -12.70
N TRP A 375 -24.56 -7.24 -13.79
CA TRP A 375 -23.75 -6.24 -14.47
C TRP A 375 -24.61 -5.00 -14.76
N PRO A 376 -24.07 -3.78 -14.64
CA PRO A 376 -24.82 -2.59 -14.98
C PRO A 376 -25.00 -2.53 -16.50
N THR A 377 -25.99 -3.21 -17.07
CA THR A 377 -26.31 -3.13 -18.51
C THR A 377 -27.24 -1.95 -18.80
N ASN A 378 -28.03 -1.57 -17.81
CA ASN A 378 -28.96 -0.45 -17.85
C ASN A 378 -28.72 0.42 -16.62
N VAL A 379 -27.82 1.41 -16.76
CA VAL A 379 -28.03 2.64 -16.00
C VAL A 379 -29.25 3.26 -16.66
N ILE A 380 -30.43 2.97 -16.08
CA ILE A 380 -31.80 3.21 -16.55
C ILE A 380 -32.40 2.08 -17.39
#